data_AF-A0A922D1T8-F1
#
_entry.id   AF-A0A922D1T8-F1
#
_cell.length_a   1.000
_cell.length_b   1.000
_cell.length_c   1.000
_cell.angle_alpha   90.00
_cell.angle_beta   90.00
_cell.angle_gamma   90.00
#
_symmetry.space_group_name_H-M   'P 1'
#
loop_
_entity.id
_entity.type
_entity.pdbx_description
1 polymer ?
#
loop_
_entity_poly.entity_id
_entity_poly.type
_entity_poly.pdbx_seq_one_letter_code
_entity_poly.pdbx_strand_id
1 'polypeptide(L)'
;MAFCRPSSTMVIVLFVTIFTLSSALDMSIIGYDENHGDRSSWRTNDEVMAIYEGWLAKHGRAYNAIGEKEKRFYIFKDNLRFIDEHNAEKNRTYKLGLNRFADLTNEEYRTTYLGAKFSSKRRLTRPSSNRYEPLVGDKVPDSVDWRKEGAVVDVKDQGSCGSCWAFSTIAAVEGINKIVTGDLISLSEQELVDCDTSLDHGVTAVGYGTDNGVDYWIVKNSWGASWGEAGYIRMERNLDGASTGKCGIAMEASYPIKKGQNPPNPGPSPPSPIKPPTVCSSYFSCPDSNTCCCTYEYAGYCLSWGCCPLDGATCCDDHYSCCPHDYPICNTNDGTCMMSKDNPLAVKALRRTPAKPHWAFGSGSKRSSA
;
A
#
# COMPACT_ATOMS: atom_id res chain seq x y z
N MET A 1 -38.74 76.44 20.30
CA MET A 1 -37.68 77.18 21.02
C MET A 1 -36.64 76.19 21.52
N ALA A 2 -35.44 76.25 20.95
CA ALA A 2 -34.15 76.37 21.65
C ALA A 2 -33.89 75.68 23.01
N PHE A 3 -32.82 74.85 23.02
CA PHE A 3 -31.75 74.66 24.06
C PHE A 3 -32.18 74.14 25.46
N CYS A 4 -31.44 73.35 26.26
CA CYS A 4 -30.07 72.82 26.24
C CYS A 4 -29.96 71.62 27.25
N ARG A 5 -28.84 70.88 27.13
CA ARG A 5 -28.28 69.71 27.87
C ARG A 5 -28.08 69.90 29.40
N PRO A 6 -27.74 68.88 30.25
CA PRO A 6 -26.57 67.99 30.05
C PRO A 6 -26.52 66.54 30.64
N SER A 7 -25.56 65.79 30.06
CA SER A 7 -24.61 64.80 30.64
C SER A 7 -25.11 63.59 31.46
N SER A 8 -24.85 62.38 30.96
CA SER A 8 -23.65 61.60 31.35
C SER A 8 -23.69 60.17 30.79
N THR A 9 -22.52 59.68 30.40
CA THR A 9 -22.10 58.27 30.27
C THR A 9 -22.76 57.39 29.21
N MET A 10 -22.10 57.31 28.04
CA MET A 10 -22.20 56.17 27.12
C MET A 10 -21.59 54.93 27.78
N VAL A 11 -22.39 53.91 28.03
CA VAL A 11 -21.90 52.54 28.24
C VAL A 11 -21.72 51.93 26.85
N ILE A 12 -20.48 51.92 26.37
CA ILE A 12 -20.10 51.16 25.18
C ILE A 12 -20.05 49.68 25.61
N VAL A 13 -21.09 48.92 25.28
CA VAL A 13 -21.07 47.46 25.37
C VAL A 13 -20.13 46.96 24.27
N LEU A 14 -18.89 46.67 24.65
CA LEU A 14 -17.91 46.02 23.79
C LEU A 14 -18.38 44.58 23.56
N PHE A 15 -18.97 44.29 22.40
CA PHE A 15 -19.15 42.92 21.93
C PHE A 15 -17.77 42.33 21.62
N VAL A 16 -17.13 41.75 22.63
CA VAL A 16 -15.97 40.88 22.44
C VAL A 16 -16.50 39.58 21.82
N THR A 17 -16.52 39.54 20.49
CA THR A 17 -16.62 38.29 19.75
C THR A 17 -15.32 37.54 19.99
N ILE A 18 -15.35 36.59 20.94
CA ILE A 18 -14.29 35.59 21.07
C ILE A 18 -14.44 34.69 19.84
N PHE A 19 -13.78 35.06 18.74
CA PHE A 19 -13.38 34.10 17.74
C PHE A 19 -12.37 33.18 18.41
N THR A 20 -12.87 32.06 18.95
CA THR A 20 -12.02 30.91 19.20
C THR A 20 -11.49 30.49 17.83
N LEU A 21 -10.28 30.95 17.50
CA LEU A 21 -9.46 30.32 16.49
C LEU A 21 -9.30 28.87 16.94
N SER A 22 -10.14 28.01 16.36
CA SER A 22 -9.93 26.58 16.33
C SER A 22 -8.51 26.40 15.78
N SER A 23 -7.60 26.00 16.66
CA SER A 23 -6.29 25.52 16.26
C SER A 23 -6.50 24.14 15.63
N ALA A 24 -7.07 24.15 14.42
CA ALA A 24 -6.65 23.19 13.43
C ALA A 24 -5.14 23.45 13.27
N LEU A 25 -4.33 22.59 13.88
CA LEU A 25 -2.94 22.46 13.46
C LEU A 25 -3.03 22.01 12.00
N ASP A 26 -2.94 23.01 11.14
CA ASP A 26 -2.54 22.90 9.77
C ASP A 26 -1.34 21.94 9.76
N MET A 27 -1.50 20.75 9.17
CA MET A 27 -0.38 19.85 8.89
C MET A 27 0.43 20.43 7.72
N SER A 28 0.83 21.70 7.85
CA SER A 28 1.56 22.43 6.85
C SER A 28 3.03 22.04 6.93
N ILE A 29 3.46 21.37 5.86
CA ILE A 29 4.59 21.82 5.03
C ILE A 29 5.78 22.34 5.84
N ILE A 30 6.79 21.49 6.01
CA ILE A 30 8.16 22.00 6.02
C ILE A 30 8.50 22.23 4.55
N GLY A 31 8.34 23.47 4.10
CA GLY A 31 8.99 23.95 2.89
C GLY A 31 10.50 23.88 3.12
N TYR A 32 11.23 23.46 2.09
CA TYR A 32 12.68 23.54 2.06
C TYR A 32 13.09 25.01 2.19
N ASP A 33 13.45 25.44 3.40
CA ASP A 33 14.22 26.65 3.64
C ASP A 33 15.62 26.21 4.10
N GLU A 34 16.64 26.65 3.36
CA GLU A 34 18.06 26.33 3.55
C GLU A 34 18.67 26.92 4.85
N ASN A 35 17.83 27.29 5.83
CA ASN A 35 18.25 27.88 7.09
C ASN A 35 17.84 27.02 8.30
N HIS A 36 18.31 25.77 8.34
CA HIS A 36 18.38 25.02 9.59
C HIS A 36 19.77 25.14 10.20
N GLY A 37 20.00 26.30 10.83
CA GLY A 37 21.10 26.46 11.76
C GLY A 37 21.07 25.37 12.81
N ASP A 38 22.20 24.70 12.95
CA ASP A 38 22.51 23.65 13.92
C ASP A 38 22.18 24.11 15.35
N ARG A 39 20.97 23.75 15.79
CA ARG A 39 20.51 23.87 17.17
C ARG A 39 19.74 22.63 17.54
N SER A 40 20.42 21.51 17.72
CA SER A 40 19.87 20.37 18.45
C SER A 40 20.97 19.41 18.91
N SER A 41 20.93 19.03 20.20
CA SER A 41 21.70 17.92 20.79
C SER A 41 21.20 16.55 20.29
N TRP A 42 21.00 16.41 19.00
CA TRP A 42 20.51 15.18 18.37
C TRP A 42 21.67 14.41 17.73
N ARG A 43 21.39 13.20 17.20
CA ARG A 43 22.41 12.27 16.71
C ARG A 43 23.27 12.89 15.61
N THR A 44 24.54 12.56 15.62
CA THR A 44 25.50 12.94 14.56
C THR A 44 25.19 12.20 13.25
N ASN A 45 25.69 12.72 12.13
CA ASN A 45 25.51 12.07 10.82
C ASN A 45 26.07 10.64 10.81
N ASP A 46 27.21 10.39 11.47
CA ASP A 46 27.84 9.07 11.52
C ASP A 46 26.98 8.06 12.29
N GLU A 47 26.38 8.48 13.41
CA GLU A 47 25.44 7.65 14.17
C GLU A 47 24.19 7.32 13.36
N VAL A 48 23.61 8.30 12.68
CA VAL A 48 22.43 8.07 11.82
C VAL A 48 22.78 7.17 10.64
N MET A 49 23.97 7.32 10.06
CA MET A 49 24.45 6.47 8.96
C MET A 49 24.60 5.01 9.41
N ALA A 50 25.16 4.76 10.60
CA ALA A 50 25.24 3.41 11.14
C ALA A 50 23.85 2.77 11.34
N ILE A 51 22.87 3.54 11.83
CA ILE A 51 21.47 3.08 11.96
C ILE A 51 20.87 2.79 10.57
N TYR A 52 21.13 3.65 9.59
CA TYR A 52 20.64 3.51 8.23
C TYR A 52 21.19 2.25 7.54
N GLU A 53 22.49 2.01 7.58
CA GLU A 53 23.10 0.78 7.01
C GLU A 53 22.55 -0.48 7.68
N GLY A 54 22.37 -0.47 9.00
CA GLY A 54 21.72 -1.57 9.72
C GLY A 54 20.27 -1.78 9.29
N TRP A 55 19.54 -0.68 9.07
CA TRP A 55 18.16 -0.73 8.55
C TRP A 55 18.10 -1.27 7.12
N LEU A 56 19.02 -0.90 6.24
CA LEU A 56 19.12 -1.41 4.87
C LEU A 56 19.34 -2.92 4.86
N ALA A 57 20.30 -3.41 5.67
CA ALA A 57 20.59 -4.83 5.79
C ALA A 57 19.37 -5.61 6.31
N LYS A 58 18.70 -5.08 7.35
CA LYS A 58 17.51 -5.71 7.95
C LYS A 58 16.35 -5.84 6.96
N HIS A 59 16.18 -4.87 6.06
CA HIS A 59 15.06 -4.83 5.11
C HIS A 59 15.45 -5.27 3.69
N GLY A 60 16.67 -5.76 3.47
CA GLY A 60 17.15 -6.22 2.17
C GLY A 60 17.16 -5.12 1.09
N ARG A 61 17.43 -3.86 1.48
CA ARG A 61 17.40 -2.71 0.57
C ARG A 61 18.77 -2.49 -0.07
N ALA A 62 18.78 -2.27 -1.39
CA ALA A 62 19.96 -1.87 -2.14
C ALA A 62 19.56 -0.84 -3.21
N TYR A 63 20.35 0.23 -3.34
CA TYR A 63 20.14 1.26 -4.36
C TYR A 63 21.32 1.28 -5.32
N ASN A 64 21.02 1.20 -6.61
CA ASN A 64 22.03 1.16 -7.67
C ASN A 64 22.19 2.50 -8.39
N ALA A 65 21.23 3.42 -8.22
CA ALA A 65 21.25 4.73 -8.83
C ALA A 65 22.19 5.68 -8.07
N ILE A 66 23.00 6.44 -8.82
CA ILE A 66 23.92 7.44 -8.27
C ILE A 66 23.11 8.48 -7.50
N GLY A 67 23.51 8.79 -6.27
CA GLY A 67 22.82 9.76 -5.41
C GLY A 67 21.51 9.29 -4.79
N GLU A 68 20.90 8.18 -5.23
CA GLU A 68 19.64 7.69 -4.66
C GLU A 68 19.85 7.21 -3.21
N LYS A 69 20.95 6.51 -2.92
CA LYS A 69 21.28 6.10 -1.55
C LYS A 69 21.42 7.32 -0.62
N GLU A 70 22.03 8.39 -1.11
CA GLU A 70 22.22 9.62 -0.34
C GLU A 70 20.88 10.35 -0.13
N LYS A 71 20.05 10.49 -1.17
CA LYS A 71 18.70 11.03 -1.05
C LYS A 71 17.86 10.23 -0.03
N ARG A 72 17.88 8.91 -0.13
CA ARG A 72 17.16 7.99 0.78
C ARG A 72 17.69 8.09 2.21
N PHE A 73 18.99 8.29 2.38
CA PHE A 73 19.59 8.56 3.68
C PHE A 73 19.05 9.85 4.32
N TYR A 74 18.95 10.96 3.58
CA TYR A 74 18.41 12.21 4.13
C TYR A 74 16.92 12.07 4.49
N ILE A 75 16.12 11.41 3.65
CA ILE A 75 14.72 11.10 3.96
C ILE A 75 14.62 10.23 5.22
N PHE A 76 15.45 9.19 5.31
CA PHE A 76 15.54 8.31 6.47
C PHE A 76 15.91 9.07 7.74
N LYS A 77 16.90 9.97 7.64
CA LYS A 77 17.33 10.83 8.74
C LYS A 77 16.16 11.68 9.24
N ASP A 78 15.42 12.33 8.35
CA ASP A 78 14.26 13.15 8.72
C ASP A 78 13.15 12.33 9.38
N ASN A 79 12.85 11.14 8.84
CA ASN A 79 11.88 10.24 9.44
C ASN A 79 12.35 9.72 10.81
N LEU A 80 13.64 9.43 10.98
CA LEU A 80 14.21 9.04 12.27
C LEU A 80 14.12 10.18 13.29
N ARG A 81 14.37 11.42 12.87
CA ARG A 81 14.18 12.62 13.71
C ARG A 81 12.76 12.67 14.25
N PHE A 82 11.81 12.59 13.33
CA PHE A 82 10.40 12.67 13.65
C PHE A 82 9.98 11.56 14.62
N ILE A 83 10.48 10.34 14.42
CA ILE A 83 10.24 9.21 15.32
C ILE A 83 10.80 9.49 16.72
N ASP A 84 12.05 9.98 16.83
CA ASP A 84 12.65 10.27 18.13
C ASP A 84 11.91 11.38 18.86
N GLU A 85 11.60 12.48 18.17
CA GLU A 85 10.89 13.64 18.71
C GLU A 85 9.50 13.23 19.21
N HIS A 86 8.74 12.49 18.39
CA HIS A 86 7.42 11.95 18.77
C HIS A 86 7.52 11.03 20.00
N ASN A 87 8.51 10.14 20.02
CA ASN A 87 8.67 9.17 21.11
C ASN A 87 9.26 9.78 22.39
N ALA A 88 9.89 10.95 22.32
CA ALA A 88 10.41 11.67 23.48
C ALA A 88 9.29 12.36 24.29
N GLU A 89 8.14 12.63 23.68
CA GLU A 89 6.99 13.19 24.35
C GLU A 89 6.31 12.17 25.29
N LYS A 90 6.19 12.52 26.58
CA LYS A 90 5.68 11.59 27.61
C LYS A 90 4.19 11.31 27.55
N ASN A 91 3.40 12.17 26.91
CA ASN A 91 1.92 12.10 26.93
C ASN A 91 1.33 11.42 25.69
N ARG A 92 2.16 10.75 24.87
CA ARG A 92 1.69 10.05 23.68
C ARG A 92 1.17 8.66 24.05
N THR A 93 0.01 8.30 23.49
CA THR A 93 -0.64 6.99 23.68
C THR A 93 -0.06 5.89 22.77
N TYR A 94 0.82 6.25 21.84
CA TYR A 94 1.45 5.33 20.90
C TYR A 94 2.87 5.76 20.55
N LYS A 95 3.66 4.79 20.10
CA LYS A 95 5.05 4.99 19.65
C LYS A 95 5.18 4.78 18.16
N LEU A 96 6.15 5.46 17.57
CA LEU A 96 6.57 5.25 16.19
C LEU A 96 7.84 4.41 16.15
N GLY A 97 8.10 3.77 15.01
CA GLY A 97 9.28 2.94 14.82
C GLY A 97 9.70 2.84 13.37
N LEU A 98 10.98 2.53 13.16
CA LEU A 98 11.57 2.34 11.84
C LEU A 98 11.04 1.05 11.20
N ASN A 99 10.12 1.21 10.25
CA ASN A 99 9.57 0.14 9.43
C ASN A 99 10.16 0.19 8.02
N ARG A 100 9.67 -0.67 7.12
CA ARG A 100 10.14 -0.78 5.72
C ARG A 100 9.93 0.46 4.84
N PHE A 101 9.19 1.46 5.33
CA PHE A 101 8.87 2.71 4.64
C PHE A 101 9.71 3.90 5.17
N ALA A 102 10.67 3.66 6.07
CA ALA A 102 11.44 4.71 6.72
C ALA A 102 12.30 5.55 5.75
N ASP A 103 12.57 5.09 4.53
CA ASP A 103 13.30 5.79 3.48
C ASP A 103 12.39 6.51 2.45
N LEU A 104 11.08 6.55 2.70
CA LEU A 104 10.11 7.20 1.84
C LEU A 104 9.63 8.53 2.43
N THR A 105 9.38 9.51 1.57
CA THR A 105 8.63 10.69 1.99
C THR A 105 7.17 10.33 2.25
N ASN A 106 6.45 11.16 2.99
CA ASN A 106 5.02 10.94 3.20
C ASN A 106 4.24 10.98 1.88
N GLU A 107 4.63 11.82 0.94
CA GLU A 107 4.02 11.91 -0.39
C GLU A 107 4.24 10.64 -1.22
N GLU A 108 5.48 10.14 -1.27
CA GLU A 108 5.80 8.86 -1.91
C GLU A 108 4.99 7.72 -1.28
N TYR A 109 4.96 7.67 0.05
CA TYR A 109 4.20 6.68 0.80
C TYR A 109 2.70 6.71 0.47
N ARG A 110 2.08 7.89 0.52
CA ARG A 110 0.64 8.06 0.26
C ARG A 110 0.29 7.68 -1.18
N THR A 111 1.09 8.12 -2.14
CA THR A 111 0.84 7.91 -3.57
C THR A 111 0.98 6.44 -3.94
N THR A 112 1.92 5.72 -3.34
CA THR A 112 2.19 4.30 -3.66
C THR A 112 1.30 3.32 -2.88
N TYR A 113 1.00 3.58 -1.60
CA TYR A 113 0.37 2.58 -0.72
C TYR A 113 -1.07 2.87 -0.31
N LEU A 114 -1.54 4.12 -0.36
CA LEU A 114 -2.91 4.50 0.05
C LEU A 114 -3.88 4.56 -1.14
N GLY A 115 -3.69 3.70 -2.15
CA GLY A 115 -4.21 3.74 -3.52
C GLY A 115 -5.73 3.81 -3.78
N ALA A 116 -6.55 4.23 -2.81
CA ALA A 116 -7.96 4.53 -3.03
C ALA A 116 -8.15 5.95 -3.60
N LYS A 117 -8.57 6.02 -4.86
CA LYS A 117 -9.19 7.23 -5.40
C LYS A 117 -10.65 7.24 -5.00
N PHE A 118 -11.00 7.97 -3.94
CA PHE A 118 -12.40 8.22 -3.62
C PHE A 118 -13.08 8.93 -4.79
N SER A 119 -13.92 8.21 -5.53
CA SER A 119 -14.92 8.87 -6.38
C SER A 119 -15.89 9.60 -5.46
N SER A 120 -15.73 10.91 -5.34
CA SER A 120 -16.64 11.81 -4.61
C SER A 120 -18.10 11.69 -5.08
N LYS A 121 -18.35 11.03 -6.22
CA LYS A 121 -19.67 10.82 -6.82
C LYS A 121 -20.40 9.56 -6.35
N ARG A 122 -19.81 8.71 -5.50
CA ARG A 122 -20.44 7.46 -5.01
C ARG A 122 -20.77 7.44 -3.52
N ARG A 123 -21.16 8.59 -2.92
CA ARG A 123 -22.02 8.52 -1.73
C ARG A 123 -23.41 8.05 -2.17
N LEU A 124 -23.59 6.74 -2.26
CA LEU A 124 -24.92 6.18 -2.13
C LEU A 124 -25.37 6.55 -0.73
N THR A 125 -26.31 7.51 -0.62
CA THR A 125 -27.05 7.79 0.61
C THR A 125 -27.90 6.57 0.93
N ARG A 126 -27.27 5.50 1.40
CA ARG A 126 -27.99 4.36 1.98
C ARG A 126 -28.52 4.85 3.32
N PRO A 127 -29.84 4.77 3.57
CA PRO A 127 -30.38 5.11 4.87
C PRO A 127 -29.73 4.21 5.93
N SER A 128 -29.45 4.78 7.10
CA SER A 128 -28.96 4.02 8.26
C SER A 128 -29.92 2.88 8.55
N SER A 129 -29.40 1.67 8.70
CA SER A 129 -30.19 0.50 9.06
C SER A 129 -30.03 0.20 10.54
N ASN A 130 -31.15 0.11 11.27
CA ASN A 130 -31.16 -0.30 12.68
C ASN A 130 -31.09 -1.82 12.86
N ARG A 131 -30.82 -2.59 11.80
CA ARG A 131 -30.84 -4.07 11.83
C ARG A 131 -29.90 -4.66 12.89
N TYR A 132 -28.80 -3.98 13.18
CA TYR A 132 -27.76 -4.44 14.11
C TYR A 132 -27.59 -3.48 15.29
N GLU A 133 -28.61 -2.67 15.56
CA GLU A 133 -28.65 -1.85 16.76
C GLU A 133 -28.75 -2.78 17.99
N PRO A 134 -27.84 -2.65 18.98
CA PRO A 134 -27.87 -3.49 20.17
C PRO A 134 -29.23 -3.37 20.88
N LEU A 135 -29.86 -4.50 21.17
CA LEU A 135 -31.11 -4.53 21.92
C LEU A 135 -30.81 -4.46 23.43
N VAL A 136 -31.77 -3.93 24.18
CA VAL A 136 -31.69 -3.88 25.64
C VAL A 136 -31.54 -5.30 26.18
N GLY A 137 -30.40 -5.59 26.80
CA GLY A 137 -30.07 -6.90 27.36
C GLY A 137 -29.13 -7.75 26.52
N ASP A 138 -28.74 -7.29 25.32
CA ASP A 138 -27.68 -7.95 24.53
C ASP A 138 -26.38 -7.99 25.34
N LYS A 139 -25.84 -9.20 25.53
CA LYS A 139 -24.56 -9.42 26.20
C LYS A 139 -23.48 -9.61 25.13
N VAL A 140 -22.70 -8.57 24.91
CA VAL A 140 -21.46 -8.66 24.12
C VAL A 140 -20.26 -8.77 25.07
N PRO A 141 -19.19 -9.49 24.70
CA PRO A 141 -17.98 -9.54 25.50
C PRO A 141 -17.33 -8.16 25.66
N ASP A 142 -16.65 -7.91 26.78
CA ASP A 142 -15.90 -6.66 27.00
C ASP A 142 -14.68 -6.54 26.07
N SER A 143 -14.16 -7.67 25.58
CA SER A 143 -13.10 -7.72 24.60
C SER A 143 -13.25 -8.92 23.66
N VAL A 144 -12.85 -8.73 22.41
CA VAL A 144 -12.85 -9.76 21.38
C VAL A 144 -11.52 -9.69 20.63
N ASP A 145 -10.93 -10.85 20.36
CA ASP A 145 -9.75 -10.97 19.50
C ASP A 145 -9.87 -12.25 18.67
N TRP A 146 -10.36 -12.13 17.43
CA TRP A 146 -10.58 -13.27 16.53
C TRP A 146 -9.29 -14.04 16.18
N ARG A 147 -8.11 -13.45 16.44
CA ARG A 147 -6.82 -14.15 16.29
C ARG A 147 -6.71 -15.29 17.30
N LYS A 148 -7.18 -15.08 18.53
CA LYS A 148 -7.16 -16.10 19.60
C LYS A 148 -8.11 -17.27 19.30
N GLU A 149 -9.17 -17.00 18.54
CA GLU A 149 -10.12 -18.01 18.06
C GLU A 149 -9.64 -18.71 16.77
N GLY A 150 -8.46 -18.37 16.26
CA GLY A 150 -7.92 -18.91 15.02
C GLY A 150 -8.73 -18.54 13.77
N ALA A 151 -9.47 -17.42 13.82
CA ALA A 151 -10.32 -16.92 12.75
C ALA A 151 -9.70 -15.76 11.96
N VAL A 152 -8.37 -15.63 12.01
CA VAL A 152 -7.61 -14.60 11.30
C VAL A 152 -6.38 -15.26 10.70
N VAL A 153 -6.24 -15.24 9.38
CA VAL A 153 -5.01 -15.69 8.70
C VAL A 153 -3.86 -14.72 8.96
N ASP A 154 -2.63 -15.12 8.65
CA ASP A 154 -1.44 -14.28 8.76
C ASP A 154 -1.57 -12.94 8.01
N VAL A 155 -0.77 -11.95 8.42
CA VAL A 155 -0.76 -10.64 7.76
C VAL A 155 -0.08 -10.75 6.40
N LYS A 156 -0.80 -10.34 5.35
CA LYS A 156 -0.31 -10.30 3.97
C LYS A 156 0.17 -8.88 3.61
N ASP A 157 0.78 -8.74 2.44
CA ASP A 157 1.34 -7.48 1.93
C ASP A 157 0.78 -7.18 0.53
N GLN A 158 0.09 -6.05 0.39
CA GLN A 158 -0.48 -5.58 -0.88
C GLN A 158 0.56 -5.07 -1.87
N GLY A 159 1.80 -4.87 -1.43
CA GLY A 159 2.86 -4.27 -2.24
C GLY A 159 2.51 -2.83 -2.63
N SER A 160 2.85 -2.45 -3.87
CA SER A 160 2.53 -1.13 -4.44
C SER A 160 1.17 -1.06 -5.13
N CYS A 161 0.34 -2.10 -4.97
CA CYS A 161 -1.01 -2.13 -5.53
C CYS A 161 -1.99 -1.46 -4.57
N GLY A 162 -2.90 -0.63 -5.08
CA GLY A 162 -4.00 -0.02 -4.32
C GLY A 162 -5.12 -1.02 -3.95
N SER A 163 -4.79 -2.27 -3.64
CA SER A 163 -5.72 -3.39 -3.47
C SER A 163 -6.23 -3.60 -2.04
N CYS A 164 -5.99 -2.65 -1.13
CA CYS A 164 -6.42 -2.72 0.27
C CYS A 164 -7.90 -3.10 0.47
N TRP A 165 -8.80 -2.69 -0.42
CA TRP A 165 -10.22 -3.11 -0.45
C TRP A 165 -10.42 -4.62 -0.64
N ALA A 166 -9.58 -5.25 -1.47
CA ALA A 166 -9.61 -6.69 -1.71
C ALA A 166 -9.10 -7.43 -0.47
N PHE A 167 -8.00 -6.95 0.12
CA PHE A 167 -7.45 -7.50 1.36
C PHE A 167 -8.43 -7.40 2.53
N SER A 168 -9.11 -6.26 2.68
CA SER A 168 -10.09 -6.09 3.77
C SER A 168 -11.29 -7.01 3.63
N THR A 169 -11.78 -7.16 2.39
CA THR A 169 -12.90 -8.03 2.04
C THR A 169 -12.55 -9.49 2.25
N ILE A 170 -11.41 -9.95 1.73
CA ILE A 170 -10.95 -11.33 1.89
C ILE A 170 -10.75 -11.67 3.36
N ALA A 171 -10.10 -10.82 4.16
CA ALA A 171 -9.91 -11.08 5.58
C ALA A 171 -11.23 -11.28 6.34
N ALA A 172 -12.28 -10.53 5.99
CA ALA A 172 -13.61 -10.72 6.58
C ALA A 172 -14.27 -12.04 6.14
N VAL A 173 -14.10 -12.43 4.87
CA VAL A 173 -14.63 -13.69 4.31
C VAL A 173 -13.92 -14.92 4.90
N GLU A 174 -12.59 -14.86 5.05
CA GLU A 174 -11.80 -15.91 5.69
C GLU A 174 -12.24 -16.11 7.16
N GLY A 175 -12.45 -15.00 7.89
CA GLY A 175 -12.91 -15.05 9.28
C GLY A 175 -14.29 -15.67 9.44
N ILE A 176 -15.29 -15.23 8.66
CA ILE A 176 -16.63 -15.83 8.73
C ILE A 176 -16.62 -17.30 8.26
N ASN A 177 -15.73 -17.66 7.34
CA ASN A 177 -15.58 -19.06 6.94
C ASN A 177 -15.14 -19.93 8.13
N LYS A 178 -14.09 -19.52 8.84
CA LYS A 178 -13.64 -20.22 10.04
C LYS A 178 -14.74 -20.32 11.09
N ILE A 179 -15.47 -19.23 11.33
CA ILE A 179 -16.53 -19.17 12.35
C ILE A 179 -17.67 -20.15 12.02
N VAL A 180 -18.11 -20.25 10.77
CA VAL A 180 -19.25 -21.10 10.39
C VAL A 180 -18.86 -22.56 10.13
N THR A 181 -17.66 -22.80 9.58
CA THR A 181 -17.26 -24.13 9.08
C THR A 181 -16.24 -24.83 9.96
N GLY A 182 -15.51 -24.09 10.79
CA GLY A 182 -14.34 -24.61 11.51
C GLY A 182 -13.05 -24.59 10.67
N ASP A 183 -13.13 -24.30 9.37
CA ASP A 183 -11.97 -24.32 8.47
C ASP A 183 -11.41 -22.91 8.25
N LEU A 184 -10.14 -22.71 8.61
CA LEU A 184 -9.44 -21.49 8.23
C LEU A 184 -8.77 -21.73 6.88
N ILE A 185 -9.23 -21.02 5.86
CA ILE A 185 -8.68 -21.10 4.51
C ILE A 185 -8.12 -19.73 4.13
N SER A 186 -6.92 -19.70 3.54
CA SER A 186 -6.39 -18.48 2.92
C SER A 186 -6.95 -18.37 1.51
N LEU A 187 -7.66 -17.27 1.24
CA LEU A 187 -8.26 -16.99 -0.07
C LEU A 187 -7.35 -16.05 -0.88
N SER A 188 -7.65 -15.92 -2.17
CA SER A 188 -6.89 -15.11 -3.13
C SER A 188 -7.47 -13.70 -3.26
N GLU A 189 -6.71 -12.70 -2.82
CA GLU A 189 -7.03 -11.29 -3.11
C GLU A 189 -6.97 -10.98 -4.61
N GLN A 190 -6.13 -11.69 -5.36
CA GLN A 190 -5.94 -11.48 -6.80
C GLN A 190 -7.23 -11.73 -7.59
N GLU A 191 -8.07 -12.69 -7.16
CA GLU A 191 -9.35 -12.96 -7.81
C GLU A 191 -10.28 -11.74 -7.76
N LEU A 192 -10.32 -11.03 -6.63
CA LEU A 192 -11.08 -9.79 -6.52
C LEU A 192 -10.47 -8.69 -7.38
N VAL A 193 -9.14 -8.51 -7.32
CA VAL A 193 -8.42 -7.49 -8.12
C VAL A 193 -8.65 -7.68 -9.63
N ASP A 194 -8.72 -8.92 -10.11
CA ASP A 194 -8.93 -9.24 -11.52
C ASP A 194 -10.39 -9.03 -11.97
N CYS A 195 -11.37 -9.16 -11.06
CA CYS A 195 -12.78 -9.27 -11.40
C CYS A 195 -13.66 -8.09 -10.95
N ASP A 196 -13.28 -7.33 -9.92
CA ASP A 196 -14.04 -6.19 -9.41
C ASP A 196 -13.32 -4.86 -9.70
N THR A 197 -14.06 -3.93 -10.31
CA THR A 197 -13.55 -2.64 -10.78
C THR A 197 -13.83 -1.48 -9.80
N SER A 198 -14.42 -1.74 -8.62
CA SER A 198 -14.73 -0.70 -7.62
C SER A 198 -13.63 -0.59 -6.57
N LEU A 199 -12.81 0.46 -6.64
CA LEU A 199 -11.73 0.70 -5.68
C LEU A 199 -12.21 1.50 -4.45
N ASP A 200 -11.96 0.99 -3.25
CA ASP A 200 -12.03 1.74 -2.00
C ASP A 200 -10.75 1.54 -1.14
N HIS A 201 -10.67 2.21 0.02
CA HIS A 201 -9.62 1.95 1.00
C HIS A 201 -10.21 1.08 2.12
N GLY A 202 -9.62 -0.09 2.34
CA GLY A 202 -10.12 -1.06 3.30
C GLY A 202 -9.07 -1.52 4.30
N VAL A 203 -9.50 -1.67 5.55
CA VAL A 203 -8.81 -2.42 6.61
C VAL A 203 -9.84 -3.30 7.32
N THR A 204 -9.40 -4.30 8.09
CA THR A 204 -10.34 -5.21 8.78
C THR A 204 -10.22 -5.07 10.29
N ALA A 205 -11.30 -4.67 10.96
CA ALA A 205 -11.39 -4.77 12.41
C ALA A 205 -11.59 -6.24 12.81
N VAL A 206 -10.63 -6.81 13.54
CA VAL A 206 -10.61 -8.22 13.97
C VAL A 206 -10.83 -8.39 15.48
N GLY A 207 -11.11 -7.30 16.17
CA GLY A 207 -11.31 -7.32 17.60
C GLY A 207 -11.41 -5.93 18.21
N TYR A 208 -11.61 -5.89 19.52
CA TYR A 208 -11.64 -4.69 20.34
C TYR A 208 -11.32 -5.03 21.79
N GLY A 209 -10.94 -4.01 22.55
CA GLY A 209 -10.74 -4.12 23.98
C GLY A 209 -10.56 -2.75 24.63
N THR A 210 -9.99 -2.79 25.83
CA THR A 210 -9.65 -1.61 26.63
C THR A 210 -8.29 -1.86 27.27
N ASP A 211 -7.40 -0.87 27.22
CA ASP A 211 -6.07 -0.92 27.82
C ASP A 211 -5.81 0.43 28.51
N ASN A 212 -5.44 0.39 29.80
CA ASN A 212 -5.26 1.59 30.64
C ASN A 212 -6.42 2.60 30.58
N GLY A 213 -7.66 2.12 30.51
CA GLY A 213 -8.86 2.97 30.41
C GLY A 213 -9.11 3.57 29.03
N VAL A 214 -8.31 3.22 28.02
CA VAL A 214 -8.50 3.64 26.63
C VAL A 214 -9.07 2.48 25.83
N ASP A 215 -10.25 2.69 25.27
CA ASP A 215 -10.91 1.74 24.40
C ASP A 215 -10.23 1.71 23.01
N TYR A 216 -10.04 0.53 22.43
CA TYR A 216 -9.46 0.38 21.09
C TYR A 216 -10.11 -0.70 20.23
N TRP A 217 -10.02 -0.53 18.91
CA TRP A 217 -10.17 -1.55 17.87
C TRP A 217 -8.83 -2.24 17.60
N ILE A 218 -8.84 -3.54 17.32
CA ILE A 218 -7.71 -4.28 16.76
C ILE A 218 -7.93 -4.33 15.24
N VAL A 219 -7.06 -3.69 14.48
CA VAL A 219 -7.20 -3.56 13.02
C VAL A 219 -6.08 -4.30 12.33
N LYS A 220 -6.44 -5.27 11.47
CA LYS A 220 -5.52 -5.95 10.54
C LYS A 220 -5.29 -5.08 9.32
N ASN A 221 -4.02 -4.81 9.03
CA ASN A 221 -3.60 -4.05 7.85
C ASN A 221 -2.98 -4.98 6.78
N SER A 222 -2.71 -4.43 5.60
CA SER A 222 -2.17 -5.13 4.42
C SER A 222 -0.78 -4.65 4.01
N TRP A 223 0.04 -4.16 4.95
CA TRP A 223 1.40 -3.65 4.71
C TRP A 223 2.51 -4.59 5.21
N GLY A 224 2.16 -5.87 5.41
CA GLY A 224 3.07 -6.88 5.93
C GLY A 224 3.32 -6.79 7.44
N ALA A 225 3.83 -7.87 8.01
CA ALA A 225 4.05 -8.01 9.45
C ALA A 225 5.13 -7.07 10.03
N SER A 226 5.97 -6.46 9.19
CA SER A 226 7.00 -5.50 9.62
C SER A 226 6.44 -4.13 10.02
N TRP A 227 5.16 -3.87 9.75
CA TRP A 227 4.50 -2.60 10.06
C TRP A 227 3.66 -2.71 11.34
N GLY A 228 3.67 -1.67 12.19
CA GLY A 228 2.83 -1.64 13.40
C GLY A 228 3.12 -2.77 14.40
N GLU A 229 2.09 -3.23 15.08
CA GLU A 229 2.14 -4.37 16.01
C GLU A 229 2.00 -5.69 15.21
N ALA A 230 3.08 -6.14 14.58
CA ALA A 230 3.10 -7.36 13.74
C ALA A 230 2.07 -7.33 12.58
N GLY A 231 1.91 -6.16 11.95
CA GLY A 231 0.95 -5.92 10.87
C GLY A 231 -0.41 -5.39 11.32
N TYR A 232 -0.60 -5.22 12.63
CA TYR A 232 -1.83 -4.70 13.22
C TYR A 232 -1.64 -3.28 13.77
N ILE A 233 -2.75 -2.56 13.94
CA ILE A 233 -2.80 -1.31 14.68
C ILE A 233 -3.95 -1.35 15.69
N ARG A 234 -3.69 -0.89 16.91
CA ARG A 234 -4.73 -0.58 17.88
C ARG A 234 -5.20 0.86 17.66
N MET A 235 -6.45 1.02 17.23
CA MET A 235 -7.05 2.32 16.97
C MET A 235 -8.05 2.67 18.07
N GLU A 236 -7.84 3.79 18.73
CA GLU A 236 -8.75 4.29 19.76
C GLU A 236 -10.21 4.35 19.26
N ARG A 237 -11.14 3.85 20.08
CA ARG A 237 -12.58 3.79 19.80
C ARG A 237 -13.37 4.54 20.87
N ASN A 238 -14.67 4.74 20.63
CA ASN A 238 -15.58 5.43 21.54
C ASN A 238 -15.13 6.86 21.89
N LEU A 239 -14.62 7.58 20.88
CA LEU A 239 -14.25 8.98 21.03
C LEU A 239 -15.49 9.87 21.18
N ASP A 240 -15.54 10.64 22.27
CA ASP A 240 -16.63 11.58 22.53
C ASP A 240 -16.80 12.57 21.37
N GLY A 241 -18.04 12.71 20.88
CA GLY A 241 -18.39 13.64 19.80
C GLY A 241 -17.92 13.22 18.40
N ALA A 242 -17.30 12.06 18.22
CA ALA A 242 -16.83 11.57 16.92
C ALA A 242 -17.63 10.36 16.43
N SER A 243 -18.83 10.61 15.87
CA SER A 243 -19.72 9.56 15.34
C SER A 243 -19.13 8.77 14.17
N THR A 244 -18.16 9.33 13.45
CA THR A 244 -17.42 8.66 12.38
C THR A 244 -16.27 7.78 12.89
N GLY A 245 -15.95 7.86 14.19
CA GLY A 245 -14.79 7.24 14.80
C GLY A 245 -13.46 7.83 14.33
N LYS A 246 -12.37 7.41 14.97
CA LYS A 246 -11.01 7.84 14.59
C LYS A 246 -10.72 7.45 13.14
N CYS A 247 -10.24 8.40 12.34
CA CYS A 247 -9.93 8.20 10.92
C CYS A 247 -11.13 7.74 10.04
N GLY A 248 -12.37 7.92 10.49
CA GLY A 248 -13.55 7.50 9.73
C GLY A 248 -13.84 6.00 9.78
N ILE A 249 -13.22 5.25 10.71
CA ILE A 249 -13.35 3.78 10.80
C ILE A 249 -14.81 3.30 10.95
N ALA A 250 -15.72 4.13 11.46
CA ALA A 250 -17.14 3.80 11.65
C ALA A 250 -18.06 4.33 10.53
N MET A 251 -17.51 4.86 9.42
CA MET A 251 -18.31 5.48 8.35
C MET A 251 -18.97 4.47 7.40
N GLU A 252 -18.20 3.50 6.89
CA GLU A 252 -18.63 2.60 5.80
C GLU A 252 -18.29 1.13 6.09
N ALA A 253 -18.38 0.72 7.37
CA ALA A 253 -18.13 -0.66 7.76
C ALA A 253 -19.14 -1.63 7.13
N SER A 254 -18.65 -2.76 6.62
CA SER A 254 -19.46 -3.84 6.06
C SER A 254 -18.89 -5.20 6.45
N TYR A 255 -19.70 -6.26 6.32
CA TYR A 255 -19.28 -7.62 6.64
C TYR A 255 -20.06 -8.64 5.80
N PRO A 256 -19.45 -9.80 5.48
CA PRO A 256 -20.10 -10.88 4.75
C PRO A 256 -21.02 -11.71 5.66
N ILE A 257 -22.07 -12.30 5.06
CA ILE A 257 -22.98 -13.24 5.75
C ILE A 257 -22.81 -14.63 5.13
N LYS A 258 -22.46 -15.62 5.95
CA LYS A 258 -22.39 -17.03 5.55
C LYS A 258 -23.45 -17.83 6.31
N LYS A 259 -24.24 -18.64 5.59
CA LYS A 259 -25.39 -19.38 6.14
C LYS A 259 -25.20 -20.90 6.18
N GLY A 260 -24.11 -21.43 5.65
CA GLY A 260 -23.92 -22.86 5.51
C GLY A 260 -22.47 -23.27 5.29
N GLN A 261 -22.27 -24.58 5.19
CA GLN A 261 -20.97 -25.19 4.98
C GLN A 261 -20.37 -24.85 3.62
N ASN A 262 -19.07 -25.09 3.48
CA ASN A 262 -18.41 -25.00 2.18
C ASN A 262 -19.01 -26.02 1.21
N PRO A 263 -19.17 -25.67 -0.07
CA PRO A 263 -19.47 -26.67 -1.07
C PRO A 263 -18.38 -27.77 -1.01
N PRO A 264 -18.71 -29.03 -1.36
CA PRO A 264 -17.71 -30.08 -1.48
C PRO A 264 -16.58 -29.55 -2.35
N ASN A 265 -15.34 -29.73 -1.89
CA ASN A 265 -14.16 -29.22 -2.58
C ASN A 265 -14.28 -29.62 -4.06
N PRO A 266 -14.41 -28.66 -5.01
CA PRO A 266 -14.31 -29.04 -6.40
C PRO A 266 -12.98 -29.76 -6.52
N GLY A 267 -12.97 -30.95 -7.10
CA GLY A 267 -11.73 -31.70 -7.32
C GLY A 267 -10.66 -30.78 -7.91
N PRO A 268 -9.36 -31.11 -7.74
CA PRO A 268 -8.25 -30.20 -7.99
C PRO A 268 -8.52 -29.33 -9.21
N SER A 269 -8.54 -28.00 -9.01
CA SER A 269 -8.72 -27.04 -10.09
C SER A 269 -7.84 -27.47 -11.26
N PRO A 270 -8.36 -27.47 -12.51
CA PRO A 270 -7.54 -27.74 -13.68
C PRO A 270 -6.27 -26.88 -13.56
N PRO A 271 -5.07 -27.44 -13.83
CA PRO A 271 -3.86 -26.62 -13.83
C PRO A 271 -4.13 -25.39 -14.69
N SER A 272 -3.79 -24.21 -14.18
CA SER A 272 -3.97 -22.95 -14.90
C SER A 272 -3.52 -23.16 -16.36
N PRO A 273 -4.30 -22.74 -17.37
CA PRO A 273 -3.93 -22.95 -18.76
C PRO A 273 -2.50 -22.47 -18.94
N ILE A 274 -1.61 -23.38 -19.38
CA ILE A 274 -0.24 -23.00 -19.71
C ILE A 274 -0.37 -21.91 -20.76
N LYS A 275 0.00 -20.68 -20.40
CA LYS A 275 -0.03 -19.57 -21.35
C LYS A 275 0.82 -20.00 -22.55
N PRO A 276 0.30 -19.92 -23.78
CA PRO A 276 1.08 -20.32 -24.94
C PRO A 276 2.33 -19.43 -25.05
N PRO A 277 3.43 -19.97 -25.57
CA PRO A 277 4.65 -19.19 -25.80
C PRO A 277 4.36 -18.01 -26.73
N THR A 278 5.04 -16.87 -26.51
CA THR A 278 4.92 -15.70 -27.39
C THR A 278 5.55 -16.01 -28.74
N VAL A 279 4.73 -16.05 -29.80
CA VAL A 279 5.19 -16.34 -31.17
C VAL A 279 5.87 -15.10 -31.75
N CYS A 280 7.16 -15.20 -32.09
CA CYS A 280 7.92 -14.09 -32.67
C CYS A 280 7.90 -14.11 -34.20
N SER A 281 7.92 -15.31 -34.79
CA SER A 281 7.87 -15.51 -36.24
C SER A 281 7.34 -16.90 -36.60
N SER A 282 7.32 -17.23 -37.89
CA SER A 282 6.96 -18.56 -38.38
C SER A 282 7.88 -19.69 -37.86
N TYR A 283 9.08 -19.36 -37.36
CA TYR A 283 10.05 -20.36 -36.88
C TYR A 283 10.39 -20.23 -35.41
N PHE A 284 10.28 -19.04 -34.80
CA PHE A 284 10.78 -18.75 -33.45
C PHE A 284 9.68 -18.31 -32.48
N SER A 285 9.84 -18.75 -31.23
CA SER A 285 8.99 -18.36 -30.10
C SER A 285 9.83 -18.01 -28.87
N CYS A 286 9.21 -17.25 -27.98
CA CYS A 286 9.68 -16.95 -26.64
C CYS A 286 8.79 -17.62 -25.60
N PRO A 287 9.29 -17.82 -24.36
CA PRO A 287 8.45 -18.20 -23.22
C PRO A 287 7.21 -17.30 -23.08
N ASP A 288 6.22 -17.76 -22.33
CA ASP A 288 5.03 -16.96 -22.06
C ASP A 288 5.38 -15.64 -21.37
N SER A 289 4.60 -14.60 -21.67
CA SER A 289 4.79 -13.25 -21.12
C SER A 289 6.17 -12.62 -21.39
N ASN A 290 6.89 -13.10 -22.41
CA ASN A 290 8.10 -12.46 -22.92
C ASN A 290 7.81 -11.65 -24.19
N THR A 291 8.60 -10.60 -24.39
CA THR A 291 8.55 -9.78 -25.62
C THR A 291 9.57 -10.26 -26.64
N CYS A 292 9.12 -10.40 -27.89
CA CYS A 292 9.95 -10.75 -29.03
C CYS A 292 10.71 -9.52 -29.54
N CYS A 293 12.04 -9.57 -29.48
CA CYS A 293 12.92 -8.51 -29.96
C CYS A 293 13.77 -9.00 -31.13
N CYS A 294 13.80 -8.23 -32.22
CA CYS A 294 14.64 -8.52 -33.36
C CYS A 294 16.14 -8.41 -33.01
N THR A 295 16.92 -9.44 -33.29
CA THR A 295 18.36 -9.48 -33.01
C THR A 295 19.21 -9.43 -34.27
N TYR A 296 18.63 -9.76 -35.44
CA TYR A 296 19.29 -9.61 -36.72
C TYR A 296 18.25 -9.30 -37.79
N GLU A 297 18.38 -8.13 -38.39
CA GLU A 297 17.50 -7.64 -39.46
C GLU A 297 18.28 -7.59 -40.78
N TYR A 298 17.63 -8.04 -41.85
CA TYR A 298 18.16 -7.93 -43.21
C TYR A 298 17.03 -7.53 -44.16
N ALA A 299 17.21 -6.42 -44.87
CA ALA A 299 16.27 -5.89 -45.86
C ALA A 299 14.82 -5.69 -45.32
N GLY A 300 14.67 -5.26 -44.07
CA GLY A 300 13.35 -5.04 -43.44
C GLY A 300 12.73 -6.29 -42.81
N TYR A 301 13.44 -7.43 -42.81
CA TYR A 301 12.99 -8.69 -42.23
C TYR A 301 13.89 -9.16 -41.08
N CYS A 302 13.27 -9.53 -39.96
CA CYS A 302 13.95 -10.10 -38.81
C CYS A 302 14.23 -11.60 -38.99
N LEU A 303 15.49 -11.95 -39.26
CA LEU A 303 15.91 -13.35 -39.43
C LEU A 303 16.22 -14.05 -38.11
N SER A 304 16.48 -13.30 -37.04
CA SER A 304 16.66 -13.86 -35.70
C SER A 304 15.99 -13.01 -34.62
N TRP A 305 15.61 -13.68 -33.53
CA TRP A 305 14.81 -13.13 -32.46
C TRP A 305 15.44 -13.44 -31.10
N GLY A 306 15.28 -12.51 -30.16
CA GLY A 306 15.60 -12.66 -28.74
C GLY A 306 14.37 -12.40 -27.89
N CYS A 307 14.36 -13.00 -26.70
CA CYS A 307 13.29 -12.91 -25.73
C CYS A 307 13.67 -11.97 -24.60
N CYS A 308 12.92 -10.90 -24.45
CA CYS A 308 12.96 -10.09 -23.24
C CYS A 308 12.08 -10.72 -22.15
N PRO A 309 12.55 -10.89 -20.91
CA PRO A 309 11.79 -11.52 -19.82
C PRO A 309 10.74 -10.58 -19.21
N LEU A 310 10.02 -9.85 -20.04
CA LEU A 310 8.94 -8.93 -19.70
C LEU A 310 7.94 -8.86 -20.84
N ASP A 311 6.67 -8.64 -20.50
CA ASP A 311 5.60 -8.39 -21.47
C ASP A 311 5.60 -6.90 -21.85
N GLY A 312 5.41 -6.60 -23.14
CA GLY A 312 5.42 -5.23 -23.68
C GLY A 312 6.76 -4.46 -23.57
N ALA A 313 7.90 -5.15 -23.46
CA ALA A 313 9.21 -4.52 -23.30
C ALA A 313 9.69 -3.73 -24.53
N THR A 314 10.48 -2.69 -24.31
CA THR A 314 11.17 -1.97 -25.39
C THR A 314 12.48 -2.67 -25.75
N CYS A 315 12.67 -2.98 -27.02
CA CYS A 315 13.87 -3.62 -27.54
C CYS A 315 14.96 -2.58 -27.83
N CYS A 316 16.09 -2.65 -27.14
CA CYS A 316 17.24 -1.77 -27.38
C CYS A 316 18.01 -2.07 -28.67
N ASP A 317 18.68 -1.05 -29.20
CA ASP A 317 19.44 -1.13 -30.45
C ASP A 317 20.74 -1.93 -30.35
N ASP A 318 21.19 -2.25 -29.12
CA ASP A 318 22.36 -3.12 -28.91
C ASP A 318 22.09 -4.59 -29.29
N HIS A 319 20.85 -4.94 -29.63
CA HIS A 319 20.39 -6.30 -29.91
C HIS A 319 20.54 -7.31 -28.74
N TYR A 320 21.04 -6.88 -27.58
CA TYR A 320 21.29 -7.75 -26.42
C TYR A 320 20.42 -7.42 -25.22
N SER A 321 19.93 -6.17 -25.13
CA SER A 321 19.23 -5.66 -23.96
C SER A 321 17.81 -5.24 -24.28
N CYS A 322 16.97 -5.19 -23.27
CA CYS A 322 15.61 -4.67 -23.36
C CYS A 322 15.23 -3.93 -22.09
N CYS A 323 14.27 -3.03 -22.23
CA CYS A 323 13.80 -2.18 -21.16
C CYS A 323 12.33 -2.45 -20.83
N PRO A 324 11.92 -2.30 -19.56
CA PRO A 324 10.51 -2.31 -19.20
C PRO A 324 9.73 -1.26 -19.98
N HIS A 325 8.45 -1.52 -20.24
CA HIS A 325 7.55 -0.57 -20.92
C HIS A 325 7.51 0.80 -20.22
N ASP A 326 7.58 0.81 -18.87
CA ASP A 326 7.56 2.03 -18.08
C ASP A 326 8.88 2.83 -18.18
N TYR A 327 9.96 2.24 -18.68
CA TYR A 327 11.27 2.87 -18.85
C TYR A 327 11.79 2.64 -20.28
N PRO A 328 11.12 3.13 -21.32
CA PRO A 328 11.34 2.68 -22.69
C PRO A 328 12.67 3.16 -23.31
N ILE A 329 13.36 4.13 -22.70
CA ILE A 329 14.56 4.73 -23.29
C ILE A 329 15.80 3.92 -22.92
N CYS A 330 16.37 3.24 -23.89
CA CYS A 330 17.60 2.47 -23.73
C CYS A 330 18.85 3.37 -23.69
N ASN A 331 19.64 3.23 -22.63
CA ASN A 331 21.03 3.67 -22.58
C ASN A 331 21.93 2.44 -22.60
N THR A 332 22.38 2.07 -23.79
CA THR A 332 23.15 0.84 -24.04
C THR A 332 24.60 0.94 -23.56
N ASN A 333 25.15 2.15 -23.45
CA ASN A 333 26.51 2.37 -22.94
C ASN A 333 26.60 2.05 -21.44
N ASP A 334 25.59 2.48 -20.69
CA ASP A 334 25.53 2.28 -19.24
C ASP A 334 24.74 1.00 -18.86
N GLY A 335 24.10 0.34 -19.82
CA GLY A 335 23.25 -0.82 -19.59
C GLY A 335 22.02 -0.51 -18.75
N THR A 336 21.43 0.67 -18.96
CA THR A 336 20.28 1.18 -18.19
C THR A 336 19.12 1.62 -19.08
N CYS A 337 17.96 1.82 -18.46
CA CYS A 337 16.67 2.15 -19.07
C CYS A 337 16.06 3.34 -18.33
N MET A 338 15.57 4.33 -19.07
CA MET A 338 15.06 5.58 -18.50
C MET A 338 13.62 5.85 -18.97
N MET A 339 12.87 6.58 -18.16
CA MET A 339 11.52 7.06 -18.49
C MET A 339 11.54 8.21 -19.52
N SER A 340 12.53 9.10 -19.46
CA SER A 340 12.76 10.20 -20.39
C SER A 340 14.27 10.49 -20.52
N LYS A 341 14.70 11.18 -21.59
CA LYS A 341 16.13 11.42 -21.86
C LYS A 341 16.85 12.20 -20.76
N ASP A 342 16.09 12.97 -19.97
CA ASP A 342 16.59 13.83 -18.89
C ASP A 342 16.18 13.31 -17.49
N ASN A 343 15.67 12.07 -17.39
CA ASN A 343 15.25 11.50 -16.11
C ASN A 343 16.46 10.96 -15.33
N PRO A 344 16.70 11.41 -14.08
CA PRO A 344 17.79 10.90 -13.25
C PRO A 344 17.60 9.45 -12.78
N LEU A 345 16.38 8.88 -12.92
CA LEU A 345 16.07 7.51 -12.55
C LEU A 345 16.26 6.57 -13.74
N ALA A 346 17.29 5.73 -13.64
CA ALA A 346 17.57 4.68 -14.60
C ALA A 346 17.46 3.30 -13.93
N VAL A 347 16.71 2.38 -14.54
CA VAL A 347 16.64 0.98 -14.11
C VAL A 347 17.60 0.14 -14.94
N LYS A 348 18.09 -0.97 -14.39
CA LYS A 348 19.03 -1.82 -15.12
C LYS A 348 18.33 -2.46 -16.33
N ALA A 349 18.97 -2.42 -17.49
CA ALA A 349 18.48 -3.10 -18.68
C ALA A 349 18.53 -4.63 -18.48
N LEU A 350 17.51 -5.31 -18.99
CA LEU A 350 17.39 -6.75 -18.91
C LEU A 350 18.07 -7.39 -20.11
N ARG A 351 18.76 -8.50 -19.87
CA ARG A 351 19.43 -9.25 -20.93
C ARG A 351 18.43 -10.15 -21.65
N ARG A 352 18.44 -10.10 -22.98
CA ARG A 352 17.67 -11.01 -23.81
C ARG A 352 18.24 -12.43 -23.76
N THR A 353 17.37 -13.42 -23.93
CA THR A 353 17.77 -14.80 -24.24
C THR A 353 17.49 -15.10 -25.70
N PRO A 354 18.20 -16.02 -26.37
CA PRO A 354 17.86 -16.39 -27.74
C PRO A 354 16.44 -16.97 -27.83
N ALA A 355 15.65 -16.52 -28.80
CA ALA A 355 14.37 -17.16 -29.10
C ALA A 355 14.64 -18.59 -29.60
N LYS A 356 13.77 -19.52 -29.18
CA LYS A 356 13.93 -20.93 -29.53
C LYS A 356 12.98 -21.27 -30.68
N PRO A 357 13.34 -22.25 -31.53
CA PRO A 357 12.43 -22.69 -32.56
C PRO A 357 11.17 -23.33 -31.94
N HIS A 358 10.03 -23.27 -32.63
CA HIS A 358 8.73 -23.74 -32.10
C HIS A 358 8.79 -25.15 -31.48
N TRP A 359 9.52 -26.07 -32.11
CA TRP A 359 9.67 -27.45 -31.64
C TRP A 359 10.37 -27.57 -30.28
N ALA A 360 11.15 -26.57 -29.86
CA ALA A 360 11.85 -26.56 -28.58
C ALA A 360 10.92 -26.31 -27.38
N PHE A 361 9.70 -25.80 -27.62
CA PHE A 361 8.67 -25.63 -26.58
C PHE A 361 7.70 -26.82 -26.51
N GLY A 362 7.83 -27.80 -27.41
CA GLY A 362 6.98 -29.00 -27.48
C GLY A 362 7.73 -30.27 -27.07
N SER A 363 7.83 -30.54 -25.77
CA SER A 363 8.11 -31.91 -25.26
C SER A 363 7.56 -32.11 -23.84
N GLY A 364 6.24 -32.11 -23.71
CA GLY A 364 5.55 -32.35 -22.42
C GLY A 364 4.25 -33.15 -22.51
N SER A 365 3.88 -33.68 -23.68
CA SER A 365 2.67 -34.50 -23.85
C SER A 365 2.93 -35.74 -24.72
N LYS A 366 3.84 -36.61 -24.27
CA LYS A 366 3.64 -38.05 -24.55
C LYS A 366 2.67 -38.59 -23.50
N ARG A 367 1.38 -38.64 -23.85
CA ARG A 367 0.42 -39.58 -23.26
C ARG A 367 -0.16 -40.44 -24.36
N SER A 368 0.10 -41.74 -24.18
CA SER A 368 -0.54 -42.94 -24.69
C SER A 368 -1.81 -42.86 -25.53
N SER A 369 -1.82 -43.78 -26.50
CA SER A 369 -2.94 -44.56 -27.04
C SER A 369 -3.85 -43.90 -28.09
N ALA A 370 -3.65 -44.30 -29.33
CA ALA A 370 -4.60 -45.19 -30.02
C ALA A 370 -3.82 -46.22 -30.83
#